data_AF-A0A7X7DT86-F1
#
_entry.id   AF-A0A7X7DT86-F1
#
_cell.length_a   1.000
_cell.length_b   1.000
_cell.length_c   1.000
_cell.angle_alpha   90.00
_cell.angle_beta   90.00
_cell.angle_gamma   90.00
#
_symmetry.space_group_name_H-M   'P 1'
#
loop_
_entity.id
_entity.type
_entity.pdbx_description
1 polymer ?
#
loop_
_entity_poly.entity_id
_entity_poly.type
_entity_poly.pdbx_seq_one_letter_code
_entity_poly.pdbx_strand_id
1 'polypeptide(L)'
;RIVLDSDGYRERRELSLQRLALAAARKCARKGRPAHLEPMTSWERRIVHLTLKDSPDVETRSVGESPSRKVVIYPLRRSSYSGRPPRKDS
;
A
#
# COMPACT_ATOMS: atom_id res chain seq x y z
N ARG A 1 -5.76 17.84 32.63
CA ARG A 1 -5.01 17.83 31.35
C ARG A 1 -4.39 16.44 31.20
N ILE A 2 -5.11 15.51 30.56
CA ILE A 2 -4.66 14.10 30.45
C ILE A 2 -3.76 14.03 29.22
N VAL A 3 -2.45 14.04 29.44
CA VAL A 3 -1.48 13.61 28.44
C VAL A 3 -1.59 12.09 28.42
N LEU A 4 -2.49 11.57 27.58
CA LEU A 4 -2.66 10.14 27.39
C LEU A 4 -1.47 9.62 26.58
N ASP A 5 -0.33 9.46 27.24
CA ASP A 5 0.82 8.58 26.94
C ASP A 5 1.10 8.32 25.45
N SER A 6 1.05 9.38 24.64
CA SER A 6 0.82 9.25 23.21
C SER A 6 2.05 8.84 22.42
N ASP A 7 3.24 8.94 23.00
CA ASP A 7 4.50 8.71 22.27
C ASP A 7 4.69 7.22 21.97
N GLY A 8 4.60 6.37 23.01
CA GLY A 8 4.73 4.93 22.85
C GLY A 8 3.58 4.28 22.07
N TYR A 9 2.34 4.77 22.21
CA TYR A 9 1.22 4.24 21.42
C TYR A 9 1.32 4.64 19.95
N ARG A 10 1.65 5.91 19.65
CA ARG A 10 1.76 6.39 18.26
C ARG A 10 2.86 5.68 17.52
N GLU A 11 4.04 5.54 18.13
CA GLU A 11 5.16 4.83 17.52
C GLU A 11 4.80 3.36 17.25
N ARG A 12 4.24 2.65 18.25
CA ARG A 12 3.79 1.26 18.07
C ARG A 12 2.73 1.14 16.96
N ARG A 13 1.81 2.10 16.88
CA ARG A 13 0.77 2.13 15.85
C ARG A 13 1.35 2.38 14.46
N GLU A 14 2.28 3.32 14.35
CA GLU A 14 2.97 3.61 13.10
C GLU A 14 3.74 2.39 12.59
N LEU A 15 4.55 1.76 13.45
CA LEU A 15 5.28 0.53 13.10
C LEU A 15 4.34 -0.60 12.67
N SER A 16 3.19 -0.73 13.34
CA SER A 16 2.16 -1.72 12.97
C SER A 16 1.60 -1.45 11.56
N LEU A 17 1.30 -0.19 11.24
CA LEU A 17 0.79 0.22 9.92
C LEU A 17 1.83 0.03 8.81
N GLN A 18 3.09 0.34 9.08
CA GLN A 18 4.19 0.09 8.13
C GLN A 18 4.31 -1.41 7.82
N ARG A 19 4.28 -2.26 8.86
CA ARG A 19 4.32 -3.73 8.69
C ARG A 19 3.11 -4.26 7.91
N LEU A 20 1.91 -3.77 8.23
CA LEU A 20 0.67 -4.10 7.51
C LEU A 20 0.78 -3.74 6.02
N ALA A 21 1.23 -2.51 5.72
CA ALA A 21 1.38 -2.01 4.36
C ALA A 21 2.34 -2.88 3.54
N LEU A 22 3.52 -3.18 4.09
CA LEU A 22 4.52 -4.03 3.42
C LEU A 22 4.01 -5.47 3.18
N ALA A 23 3.32 -6.05 4.16
CA ALA A 23 2.75 -7.39 4.02
C ALA A 23 1.64 -7.43 2.95
N ALA A 24 0.77 -6.42 2.94
CA ALA A 24 -0.30 -6.30 1.96
C ALA A 24 0.25 -6.04 0.55
N ALA A 25 1.29 -5.20 0.41
CA ALA A 25 1.97 -4.94 -0.86
C ALA A 25 2.58 -6.22 -1.46
N ARG A 26 3.34 -6.99 -0.66
CA ARG A 26 3.89 -8.29 -1.12
C ARG A 26 2.79 -9.25 -1.60
N LYS A 27 1.68 -9.32 -0.86
CA LYS A 27 0.54 -10.17 -1.23
C LYS A 27 -0.14 -9.67 -2.51
N CYS A 28 -0.32 -8.36 -2.64
CA CYS A 28 -0.90 -7.68 -3.79
C CYS A 28 -0.09 -7.94 -5.07
N ALA A 29 1.21 -7.66 -5.03
CA ALA A 29 2.14 -7.89 -6.14
C ALA A 29 2.18 -9.37 -6.56
N ARG A 30 2.32 -10.29 -5.60
CA ARG A 30 2.36 -11.74 -5.88
C ARG A 30 1.06 -12.27 -6.47
N LYS A 31 -0.10 -11.79 -6.00
CA LYS A 31 -1.40 -12.26 -6.48
C LYS A 31 -1.87 -11.54 -7.75
N GLY A 32 -1.26 -10.40 -8.10
CA GLY A 32 -1.73 -9.55 -9.19
C GLY A 32 -3.15 -9.02 -8.96
N ARG A 33 -3.59 -8.88 -7.69
CA ARG A 33 -4.93 -8.39 -7.34
C ARG A 33 -4.84 -7.30 -6.27
N PRO A 34 -5.71 -6.26 -6.35
CA PRO A 34 -5.72 -5.21 -5.35
C PRO A 34 -5.95 -5.73 -3.92
N ALA A 35 -5.30 -5.10 -2.95
CA ALA A 35 -5.50 -5.35 -1.53
C ALA A 35 -6.20 -4.14 -0.90
N HIS A 36 -7.36 -4.37 -0.28
CA HIS A 36 -8.09 -3.36 0.48
C HIS A 36 -7.66 -3.45 1.94
N LEU A 37 -7.23 -2.32 2.51
CA LEU A 37 -7.01 -2.20 3.95
C LEU A 37 -8.30 -1.77 4.64
N GLU A 38 -8.33 -1.93 5.97
CA GLU A 38 -9.40 -1.39 6.81
C GLU A 38 -9.46 0.15 6.71
N PRO A 39 -10.64 0.77 6.90
CA PRO A 39 -10.75 2.21 7.09
C PRO A 39 -9.83 2.70 8.21
N MET A 40 -9.18 3.82 7.98
CA MET A 40 -8.19 4.37 8.92
C MET A 40 -8.17 5.90 8.81
N THR A 41 -7.65 6.59 9.83
CA THR A 41 -7.59 8.06 9.87
C THR A 41 -6.67 8.64 8.79
N SER A 42 -6.79 9.95 8.53
CA SER A 42 -5.94 10.64 7.55
C SER A 42 -4.43 10.49 7.84
N TRP A 43 -4.04 10.48 9.11
CA TRP A 43 -2.64 10.26 9.52
C TRP A 43 -2.17 8.83 9.21
N GLU A 44 -2.99 7.83 9.53
CA GLU A 44 -2.67 6.42 9.26
C GLU A 44 -2.59 6.14 7.76
N ARG A 45 -3.48 6.71 6.95
CA ARG A 45 -3.40 6.60 5.47
C ARG A 45 -2.10 7.20 4.95
N ARG A 46 -1.68 8.35 5.50
CA ARG A 46 -0.40 8.98 5.14
C ARG A 46 0.78 8.05 5.43
N ILE A 47 0.80 7.36 6.57
CA ILE A 47 1.85 6.37 6.89
C ILE A 47 1.90 5.28 5.83
N VAL A 48 0.76 4.68 5.46
CA VAL A 48 0.70 3.64 4.43
C VAL A 48 1.20 4.15 3.08
N HIS A 49 0.75 5.34 2.67
CA HIS A 49 1.18 5.96 1.42
C HIS A 49 2.69 6.22 1.39
N LEU A 50 3.27 6.74 2.48
CA LEU A 50 4.70 7.00 2.57
C LEU A 50 5.52 5.70 2.61
N THR A 51 5.04 4.68 3.32
CA THR A 51 5.72 3.37 3.42
C THR A 51 5.87 2.70 2.05
N LEU A 52 4.89 2.89 1.15
CA LEU A 52 4.85 2.23 -0.15
C LEU A 52 5.16 3.17 -1.32
N LYS A 53 5.53 4.43 -1.06
CA LYS A 53 5.73 5.47 -2.08
C LYS A 53 6.73 5.06 -3.16
N ASP A 54 7.85 4.48 -2.75
CA ASP A 54 8.96 4.13 -3.64
C ASP A 54 8.96 2.64 -4.03
N SER A 55 7.85 1.93 -3.79
CA SER A 55 7.73 0.52 -4.16
C SER A 55 7.60 0.37 -5.69
N PRO A 56 8.45 -0.42 -6.36
CA PRO A 56 8.36 -0.62 -7.81
C PRO A 56 7.26 -1.60 -8.22
N ASP A 57 6.64 -2.30 -7.26
CA ASP A 57 5.72 -3.42 -7.51
C ASP A 57 4.26 -3.06 -7.22
N VAL A 58 3.99 -1.95 -6.53
CA VAL A 58 2.64 -1.53 -6.16
C VAL A 58 2.47 -0.02 -6.18
N GLU A 59 1.24 0.42 -6.36
CA GLU A 59 0.81 1.80 -6.12
C GLU A 59 -0.32 1.84 -5.06
N THR A 60 -0.59 3.00 -4.49
CA THR A 60 -1.59 3.16 -3.43
C THR A 60 -2.58 4.29 -3.75
N ARG A 61 -3.86 4.09 -3.45
CA ARG A 61 -4.91 5.13 -3.58
C ARG A 61 -5.84 5.11 -2.38
N SER A 62 -6.21 6.30 -1.89
CA SER A 62 -7.26 6.45 -0.86
C SER A 62 -8.64 6.50 -1.51
N VAL A 63 -9.52 5.56 -1.18
CA VAL A 63 -10.87 5.42 -1.76
C VAL A 63 -11.94 5.56 -0.68
N GLY A 64 -13.07 6.17 -1.05
CA GLY A 64 -14.19 6.47 -0.15
C GLY A 64 -14.05 7.81 0.55
N GLU A 65 -15.01 8.11 1.42
CA GLU A 65 -15.09 9.34 2.19
C GLU A 65 -14.94 9.05 3.68
N SER A 66 -14.46 10.03 4.46
CA SER A 66 -14.37 9.84 5.92
C SER A 66 -15.77 9.58 6.48
N PRO A 67 -15.95 8.62 7.41
CA PRO A 67 -14.94 7.82 8.12
C PRO A 67 -14.59 6.48 7.46
N SER A 68 -15.26 6.09 6.37
CA SER A 68 -15.05 4.79 5.68
C SER A 68 -13.85 4.80 4.72
N ARG A 69 -13.19 5.96 4.56
CA ARG A 69 -12.05 6.15 3.67
C ARG A 69 -10.88 5.25 4.05
N LYS A 70 -10.43 4.47 3.07
CA LYS A 70 -9.40 3.42 3.22
C LYS A 70 -8.35 3.51 2.14
N VAL A 71 -7.20 2.86 2.35
CA VAL A 71 -6.17 2.71 1.31
C VAL A 71 -6.38 1.41 0.57
N VAL A 72 -6.34 1.48 -0.75
CA VAL A 72 -6.27 0.33 -1.65
C VAL A 72 -4.89 0.29 -2.28
N ILE A 73 -4.25 -0.87 -2.21
CA ILE A 73 -2.95 -1.14 -2.82
C ILE A 73 -3.21 -1.88 -4.13
N TYR A 74 -2.68 -1.38 -5.24
CA TYR A 74 -2.82 -1.97 -6.56
C TYR A 74 -1.47 -2.52 -7.03
N PRO A 75 -1.43 -3.69 -7.70
CA PRO A 75 -0.20 -4.21 -8.24
C PRO A 75 0.19 -3.41 -9.48
N LEU A 76 1.43 -2.94 -9.52
CA LEU A 76 2.03 -2.45 -10.75
C LEU A 76 2.46 -3.70 -11.53
N ARG A 77 1.74 -4.04 -12.61
CA ARG A 77 2.31 -4.99 -13.58
C ARG A 77 3.57 -4.32 -14.10
N ARG A 78 4.75 -4.83 -13.70
CA ARG A 78 5.93 -4.66 -14.54
C ARG A 78 5.50 -5.08 -15.93
N SER A 79 5.63 -4.17 -16.89
CA SER A 79 5.51 -4.46 -18.31
C SER A 79 6.46 -5.62 -18.63
N SER A 80 5.97 -6.84 -18.51
CA SER A 80 6.56 -7.99 -19.13
C SER A 80 6.04 -7.97 -20.56
N TYR A 81 6.89 -7.41 -21.44
CA TYR A 81 6.85 -7.42 -22.92
C TYR A 81 6.13 -6.27 -23.65
N SER A 82 6.95 -5.42 -24.29
CA SER A 82 6.75 -5.01 -25.69
C SER A 82 8.07 -4.94 -26.50
N GLY A 83 9.10 -5.69 -26.09
CA GLY A 83 10.45 -5.62 -26.68
C GLY A 83 11.02 -6.92 -27.26
N ARG A 84 10.22 -7.99 -27.43
CA ARG A 84 10.64 -9.10 -28.30
C ARG A 84 10.01 -8.89 -29.68
N PRO A 85 10.78 -8.72 -30.76
CA PRO A 85 10.21 -8.82 -32.09
C PRO A 85 9.62 -10.24 -32.24
N PRO A 86 8.51 -10.40 -32.99
CA PRO A 86 8.04 -11.73 -33.34
C PRO A 86 9.20 -12.46 -34.02
N ARG A 87 9.46 -13.70 -33.59
CA ARG A 87 10.33 -14.59 -34.34
C ARG A 87 9.71 -14.72 -35.73
N LYS A 88 10.41 -14.26 -36.75
CA LYS A 88 10.12 -14.64 -38.13
C LYS A 88 10.49 -16.10 -38.24
N ASP A 89 9.50 -16.96 -38.11
CA ASP A 89 9.61 -18.33 -38.55
C ASP A 89 9.46 -18.30 -40.08
N SER A 90 10.56 -18.71 -40.76
CA SER A 90 10.71 -19.11 -42.17
C SER A 90 10.44 -18.08 -43.28
#